data_AF-A0A1G8BB27-F1
#
_entry.id   AF-A0A1G8BB27-F1
#
_cell.length_a   1.000
_cell.length_b   1.000
_cell.length_c   1.000
_cell.angle_alpha   90.00
_cell.angle_beta   90.00
_cell.angle_gamma   90.00
#
_symmetry.space_group_name_H-M   'P 1'
#
loop_
_entity.id
_entity.type
_entity.pdbx_description
1 polymer ?
#
loop_
_entity_poly.entity_id
_entity_poly.type
_entity_poly.pdbx_seq_one_letter_code
_entity_poly.pdbx_strand_id
1 'polypeptide(L)'
;MVWSEEGIHHLGFVVDDLEFAARALEEAGSPIWMGGIRDGVYPFGVTYHRDPLGQVIELLDRRSAARLSARSRTRVDTIIQERRDSCPSQEK
;
A
#
# COMPACT_ATOMS: atom_id res chain seq x y z
N MET A 1 -7.45 15.71 17.08
CA MET A 1 -6.71 14.57 16.49
C MET A 1 -7.18 13.33 17.23
N VAL A 2 -8.16 12.63 16.67
CA VAL A 2 -8.64 11.35 17.25
C VAL A 2 -7.63 10.29 16.84
N TRP A 3 -6.92 9.75 17.82
CA TRP A 3 -6.23 8.47 17.71
C TRP A 3 -7.30 7.41 18.00
N SER A 4 -7.75 6.65 16.99
CA SER A 4 -8.47 5.40 17.28
C SER A 4 -7.44 4.36 17.70
N GLU A 5 -7.76 3.54 18.71
CA GLU A 5 -6.93 2.37 19.08
C GLU A 5 -6.83 1.36 17.92
N GLU A 6 -7.75 1.46 16.95
CA GLU A 6 -7.75 0.75 15.69
C GLU A 6 -6.66 1.34 14.78
N GLY A 7 -5.46 0.76 14.86
CA GLY A 7 -4.34 1.11 13.98
C GLY A 7 -4.65 0.87 12.50
N ILE A 8 -3.73 1.23 11.61
CA ILE A 8 -3.88 1.05 10.16
C ILE A 8 -3.70 -0.42 9.72
N HIS A 9 -3.94 -1.42 10.57
CA HIS A 9 -3.86 -2.82 10.15
C HIS A 9 -4.96 -3.09 9.11
N HIS A 10 -4.56 -3.41 7.89
CA HIS A 10 -5.47 -3.51 6.76
C HIS A 10 -5.21 -4.74 5.89
N LEU A 11 -6.22 -5.09 5.11
CA LEU A 11 -6.12 -6.01 4.00
C LEU A 11 -5.95 -5.22 2.70
N GLY A 12 -4.85 -5.44 1.99
CA GLY A 12 -4.51 -4.72 0.76
C GLY A 12 -4.83 -5.50 -0.50
N PHE A 13 -5.48 -4.85 -1.46
CA PHE A 13 -5.79 -5.38 -2.78
C PHE A 13 -5.23 -4.49 -3.88
N VAL A 14 -4.60 -5.11 -4.89
CA VAL A 14 -4.21 -4.40 -6.11
C VAL A 14 -5.37 -4.47 -7.10
N VAL A 15 -5.79 -3.31 -7.60
CA VAL A 15 -6.91 -3.18 -8.54
C VAL A 15 -6.46 -2.54 -9.85
N ASP A 16 -7.13 -2.90 -10.94
CA ASP A 16 -6.87 -2.33 -12.27
C ASP A 16 -7.51 -0.94 -12.42
N ASP A 17 -8.70 -0.72 -11.84
CA ASP A 17 -9.41 0.55 -11.81
C ASP A 17 -9.74 0.95 -10.36
N LEU A 18 -9.01 1.95 -9.84
CA LEU A 18 -9.14 2.40 -8.46
C LEU A 18 -10.44 3.17 -8.21
N GLU A 19 -10.88 4.00 -9.15
CA GLU A 19 -12.09 4.81 -9.00
C GLU A 19 -13.32 3.90 -8.96
N PHE A 20 -13.39 2.94 -9.89
CA PHE A 20 -14.46 1.96 -9.93
C PHE A 20 -14.49 1.11 -8.64
N ALA A 21 -13.35 0.57 -8.22
CA ALA A 21 -13.29 -0.28 -7.02
C ALA A 21 -13.62 0.49 -5.73
N ALA A 22 -13.14 1.73 -5.60
CA ALA A 22 -13.47 2.58 -4.47
C ALA A 22 -14.98 2.86 -4.41
N ARG A 23 -15.59 3.24 -5.54
CA ARG A 23 -17.04 3.46 -5.62
C ARG A 23 -17.84 2.20 -5.26
N ALA A 24 -17.41 1.03 -5.73
CA ALA A 24 -18.07 -0.23 -5.40
C ALA A 24 -18.03 -0.54 -3.89
N LEU A 25 -16.92 -0.22 -3.21
CA LEU A 25 -16.84 -0.34 -1.75
C LEU A 25 -17.75 0.65 -1.04
N GLU A 26 -17.81 1.91 -1.50
CA GLU A 26 -18.71 2.92 -0.92
C GLU A 26 -20.18 2.51 -1.07
N GLU A 27 -20.58 2.01 -2.25
CA GLU A 27 -21.93 1.49 -2.52
C GLU A 27 -22.26 0.25 -1.65
N ALA A 28 -21.25 -0.54 -1.27
CA ALA A 28 -21.39 -1.66 -0.35
C ALA A 28 -21.38 -1.26 1.14
N GLY A 29 -21.36 0.05 1.46
CA GLY A 29 -21.37 0.55 2.83
C GLY A 29 -19.99 0.68 3.47
N SER A 30 -18.93 0.67 2.66
CA SER A 30 -17.54 0.87 3.11
C SER A 30 -17.01 2.23 2.62
N PRO A 31 -17.31 3.35 3.30
CA PRO A 31 -16.90 4.68 2.86
C PRO A 31 -15.38 4.85 2.83
N ILE A 32 -14.89 5.75 1.96
CA ILE A 32 -13.47 6.12 1.99
C ILE A 32 -13.14 6.80 3.33
N TRP A 33 -12.13 6.27 4.01
CA TRP A 33 -11.55 6.85 5.22
C TRP A 33 -10.34 7.74 4.92
N MET A 34 -9.47 7.28 4.00
CA MET A 34 -8.29 8.03 3.55
C MET A 34 -8.01 7.73 2.08
N GLY A 35 -7.41 8.66 1.35
CA GLY A 35 -7.01 8.43 -0.04
C GLY A 35 -5.89 9.36 -0.47
N GLY A 36 -5.12 8.93 -1.46
CA GLY A 36 -4.11 9.78 -2.09
C GLY A 36 -4.76 10.87 -2.95
N ILE A 37 -4.12 12.04 -3.00
CA ILE A 37 -4.51 13.15 -3.88
C ILE A 37 -3.30 13.52 -4.73
N ARG A 38 -3.49 13.74 -6.02
CA ARG A 38 -2.45 14.27 -6.91
C ARG A 38 -3.07 15.08 -8.03
N ASP A 39 -2.57 16.30 -8.25
CA ASP A 39 -3.00 17.18 -9.34
C ASP A 39 -4.52 17.38 -9.40
N GLY A 40 -5.18 17.45 -8.23
CA GLY A 40 -6.63 17.59 -8.10
C GLY A 40 -7.44 16.30 -8.31
N VAL A 41 -6.78 15.18 -8.64
CA VAL A 41 -7.41 13.87 -8.78
C VAL A 41 -7.51 13.17 -7.42
N TYR A 42 -8.72 12.70 -7.10
CA TYR A 42 -9.03 11.92 -5.91
C TYR A 42 -10.11 10.86 -6.22
N PRO A 43 -9.93 9.60 -5.80
CA PRO A 43 -8.72 9.08 -5.18
C PRO A 43 -7.59 8.81 -6.20
N PHE A 44 -6.34 8.99 -5.79
CA PHE A 44 -5.16 8.74 -6.63
C PHE A 44 -4.17 7.79 -5.94
N GLY A 45 -3.72 6.76 -6.64
CA GLY A 45 -2.69 5.85 -6.14
C GLY A 45 -3.24 4.77 -5.22
N VAL A 46 -3.87 5.20 -4.13
CA VAL A 46 -4.33 4.36 -3.02
C VAL A 46 -5.58 4.94 -2.36
N THR A 47 -6.47 4.08 -1.88
CA THR A 47 -7.53 4.41 -0.92
C THR A 47 -7.56 3.44 0.24
N TYR A 48 -8.07 3.91 1.37
CA TYR A 48 -8.42 3.12 2.54
C TYR A 48 -9.90 3.30 2.83
N HIS A 49 -10.60 2.20 3.01
CA HIS A 49 -12.02 2.15 3.35
C HIS A 49 -12.17 1.50 4.73
N ARG A 50 -13.25 1.86 5.44
CA ARG A 50 -13.69 1.13 6.64
C ARG A 50 -14.97 0.39 6.32
N ASP A 51 -14.97 -0.91 6.50
CA ASP A 51 -16.20 -1.70 6.36
C ASP A 51 -17.13 -1.54 7.58
N PRO A 52 -18.38 -2.02 7.52
CA PRO A 52 -19.31 -1.94 8.65
C PRO A 52 -18.87 -2.68 9.92
N LEU A 53 -17.87 -3.57 9.84
CA LEU A 53 -17.32 -4.32 10.97
C LEU A 53 -16.08 -3.63 11.57
N GLY A 54 -15.61 -2.54 10.97
CA GLY A 54 -14.43 -1.78 11.41
C GLY A 54 -13.13 -2.18 10.71
N GLN A 55 -13.16 -3.08 9.72
CA GLN A 55 -11.95 -3.53 9.05
C GLN A 55 -11.47 -2.49 8.05
N VAL A 56 -10.14 -2.29 8.02
CA VAL A 56 -9.52 -1.39 7.06
C VAL A 56 -9.18 -2.17 5.78
N ILE A 57 -9.70 -1.70 4.67
CA ILE A 57 -9.42 -2.25 3.33
C ILE A 57 -8.61 -1.22 2.57
N GLU A 58 -7.42 -1.60 2.09
CA GLU A 58 -6.60 -0.79 1.19
C GLU A 58 -6.84 -1.23 -0.26
N LEU A 59 -7.15 -0.28 -1.14
CA LEU A 59 -7.12 -0.46 -2.58
C LEU A 59 -5.91 0.29 -3.15
N LEU A 60 -5.09 -0.40 -3.91
CA LEU A 60 -3.88 0.16 -4.53
C LEU A 60 -3.94 -0.03 -6.04
N ASP A 61 -3.72 1.02 -6.82
CA ASP A 61 -3.65 0.87 -8.27
C ASP A 61 -2.39 0.08 -8.71
N ARG A 62 -2.48 -0.59 -9.86
CA ARG A 62 -1.37 -1.36 -10.46
C ARG A 62 -0.07 -0.59 -10.60
N ARG A 63 -0.12 0.67 -11.00
CA ARG A 63 1.06 1.49 -11.27
C ARG A 63 1.80 1.79 -9.96
N SER A 64 1.05 2.12 -8.92
CA SER A 64 1.50 2.40 -7.57
C SER A 64 2.06 1.13 -6.92
N ALA A 65 1.37 -0.01 -7.08
CA ALA A 65 1.86 -1.32 -6.68
C ALA A 65 3.21 -1.65 -7.35
N ALA A 66 3.30 -1.54 -8.68
CA ALA A 66 4.53 -1.81 -9.42
C ALA A 66 5.69 -0.91 -8.95
N ARG A 67 5.43 0.39 -8.72
CA ARG A 67 6.43 1.34 -8.21
C ARG A 67 6.93 0.95 -6.82
N LEU A 68 6.02 0.54 -5.92
CA LEU A 68 6.37 0.08 -4.58
C LEU A 68 7.17 -1.23 -4.63
N SER A 69 6.74 -2.21 -5.43
CA SER A 69 7.47 -3.46 -5.62
C SER A 69 8.87 -3.26 -6.21
N ALA A 70 9.05 -2.30 -7.12
CA ALA A 70 10.36 -1.96 -7.66
C ALA A 70 11.28 -1.38 -6.57
N ARG A 71 10.77 -0.42 -5.77
CA ARG A 71 11.52 0.17 -4.64
C ARG A 71 11.92 -0.88 -3.60
N SER A 72 11.02 -1.80 -3.28
CA SER A 72 11.30 -2.89 -2.34
C SER A 72 12.40 -3.82 -2.85
N ARG A 73 12.38 -4.18 -4.14
CA ARG A 73 13.43 -5.00 -4.76
C ARG A 73 14.79 -4.32 -4.71
N THR A 74 14.89 -3.06 -5.16
CA THR A 74 16.16 -2.31 -5.09
C THR A 74 16.73 -2.27 -3.68
N ARG A 75 15.88 -2.04 -2.67
CA ARG A 75 16.30 -2.01 -1.26
C ARG A 75 16.81 -3.38 -0.78
N VAL A 76 16.14 -4.46 -1.15
CA VAL A 76 16.55 -5.83 -0.80
C VAL A 76 17.89 -6.17 -1.46
N ASP A 77 18.07 -5.82 -2.74
CA ASP A 77 19.30 -6.07 -3.47
C ASP A 77 20.50 -5.34 -2.84
N THR A 78 20.30 -4.09 -2.42
CA THR A 78 21.33 -3.33 -1.68
C THR A 78 21.72 -4.03 -0.37
N ILE A 79 20.75 -4.47 0.43
CA ILE A 79 21.03 -5.17 1.70
C ILE A 79 21.78 -6.48 1.46
N ILE A 80 21.44 -7.22 0.42
CA ILE A 80 22.14 -8.47 0.07
C ILE A 80 23.59 -8.19 -0.32
N GLN A 81 23.84 -7.13 -1.10
CA GLN A 81 25.19 -6.74 -1.50
C GLN A 81 26.04 -6.32 -0.30
N GLU A 82 25.52 -5.44 0.56
CA GLU A 82 26.20 -5.02 1.78
C GLU A 82 26.58 -6.20 2.69
N ARG A 83 25.69 -7.20 2.81
CA ARG A 83 25.97 -8.41 3.59
C ARG A 83 27.06 -9.28 2.95
N ARG A 84 27.11 -9.40 1.63
CA ARG A 84 28.17 -10.13 0.93
C ARG A 84 29.52 -9.46 1.11
N ASP A 85 29.56 -8.14 0.97
CA ASP A 85 30.78 -7.35 1.11
C ASP A 85 31.31 -7.34 2.55
N SER A 86 30.43 -7.49 3.55
CA SER A 86 30.80 -7.59 4.97
C SER A 86 31.28 -8.97 5.43
N CYS A 87 31.13 -10.02 4.62
CA CYS A 87 31.53 -11.38 4.99
C CYS A 87 33.00 -11.57 4.62
N PRO A 88 33.93 -11.74 5.58
CA PRO A 88 35.33 -11.94 5.25
C PRO A 88 35.45 -13.24 4.44
N SER A 89 36.11 -13.16 3.29
CA SER A 89 36.48 -14.34 2.51
C SER A 89 37.25 -15.29 3.42
N GLN A 90 36.65 -16.44 3.73
CA GLN A 90 37.35 -17.56 4.34
C GLN A 90 38.35 -18.09 3.31
N GLU A 91 39.50 -17.42 3.17
CA GLU A 91 40.65 -17.95 2.46
C GLU A 91 41.26 -19.09 3.30
N LYS A 92 41.50 -20.21 2.61
CA LYS A 92 42.07 -21.45 3.15
C LYS A 92 43.57 -21.34 3.37
#